data_AF-A0A7J7JTT5-F1
#
_entry.id   AF-A0A7J7JTT5-F1
#
_cell.length_a   1.000
_cell.length_b   1.000
_cell.length_c   1.000
_cell.angle_alpha   90.00
_cell.angle_beta   90.00
_cell.angle_gamma   90.00
#
_symmetry.space_group_name_H-M   'P 1'
#
loop_
_entity.id
_entity.type
_entity.pdbx_description
1 polymer ?
#
loop_
_entity_poly.entity_id
_entity_poly.type
_entity_poly.pdbx_seq_one_letter_code
_entity_poly.pdbx_strand_id
1 'polypeptide(L)'
;MKDNILTAVSVARECRIIGRRQRVIQVQASPPAANRPAQIEWVSHEVPHVESETTDHEFHDNPYQDAGGDAAQDFCLTVDGKSFAVLMDHFSSLMPRICLKGAVFARMGPEQKAQLVEQLQALGYGVGMCGDGANDCSALKAAHAGISLSEAEASVASPFTSKIPNISCVPTVIREGRAALTTSLDVSNTWRYTV
;
A
#
# COMPACT_ATOMS: atom_id res chain seq x y z
N MET A 1 -14.89 -16.81 -10.09
CA MET A 1 -15.45 -15.44 -9.99
C MET A 1 -14.29 -14.56 -9.50
N LYS A 2 -13.60 -13.82 -10.39
CA LYS A 2 -12.43 -13.01 -9.98
C LYS A 2 -12.93 -11.69 -9.43
N ASP A 3 -12.48 -11.27 -8.25
CA ASP A 3 -12.85 -10.02 -7.60
C ASP A 3 -12.60 -8.82 -8.52
N ASN A 4 -13.63 -8.03 -8.79
CA ASN A 4 -13.53 -6.84 -9.63
C ASN A 4 -12.79 -5.74 -8.85
N ILE A 5 -12.13 -4.80 -9.53
CA ILE A 5 -11.45 -3.66 -8.88
C ILE A 5 -12.41 -2.88 -7.95
N LEU A 6 -13.71 -2.88 -8.27
CA LEU A 6 -14.78 -2.33 -7.45
C LEU A 6 -14.92 -3.01 -6.09
N THR A 7 -14.71 -4.33 -5.99
CA THR A 7 -14.73 -5.06 -4.72
C THR A 7 -13.60 -4.58 -3.82
N ALA A 8 -12.39 -4.46 -4.36
CA ALA A 8 -11.23 -3.95 -3.61
C ALA A 8 -11.43 -2.49 -3.17
N VAL A 9 -12.07 -1.66 -4.01
CA VAL A 9 -12.46 -0.29 -3.64
C VAL A 9 -13.49 -0.26 -2.53
N SER A 10 -14.49 -1.15 -2.54
CA SER A 10 -15.49 -1.26 -1.46
C SER A 10 -14.82 -1.56 -0.13
N VAL A 11 -13.97 -2.59 -0.09
CA VAL A 11 -13.22 -2.96 1.12
C VAL A 11 -12.31 -1.82 1.58
N ALA A 12 -11.61 -1.14 0.67
CA ALA A 12 -10.76 0.00 1.00
C ALA A 12 -11.56 1.17 1.62
N ARG A 13 -12.81 1.39 1.21
CA ARG A 13 -13.70 2.38 1.83
C ARG A 13 -14.19 1.95 3.22
N GLU A 14 -14.57 0.69 3.38
CA GLU A 14 -14.97 0.12 4.68
C GLU A 14 -13.83 0.21 5.70
N CYS A 15 -12.59 -0.07 5.27
CA CYS A 15 -11.38 0.09 6.07
C CYS A 15 -10.89 1.54 6.22
N ARG A 16 -11.60 2.52 5.64
CA ARG A 16 -11.24 3.96 5.64
C ARG A 16 -9.86 4.28 5.02
N ILE A 17 -9.31 3.38 4.20
CA ILE A 17 -8.13 3.65 3.36
C ILE A 17 -8.49 4.69 2.29
N ILE A 18 -9.68 4.55 1.71
CA ILE A 18 -10.29 5.55 0.82
C ILE A 18 -11.38 6.28 1.60
N GLY A 19 -11.35 7.61 1.59
CA GLY A 19 -12.37 8.42 2.25
C GLY A 19 -13.77 8.21 1.66
N ARG A 20 -14.82 8.29 2.49
CA ARG A 20 -16.23 8.06 2.07
C ARG A 20 -16.66 8.89 0.85
N ARG A 21 -16.13 10.11 0.72
CA ARG A 21 -16.41 11.05 -0.38
C ARG A 21 -15.22 11.25 -1.32
N GLN A 22 -14.11 10.54 -1.11
CA GLN A 22 -12.93 10.64 -1.95
C GLN A 22 -13.23 10.06 -3.33
N ARG A 23 -12.88 10.79 -4.38
CA ARG A 23 -13.07 10.33 -5.76
C ARG A 23 -12.08 9.23 -6.08
N VAL A 24 -12.54 8.24 -6.83
CA VAL A 24 -11.72 7.09 -7.21
C VAL A 24 -11.54 7.13 -8.72
N ILE A 25 -10.29 7.26 -9.18
CA ILE A 25 -9.96 7.25 -10.60
C ILE A 25 -9.20 5.96 -10.90
N GLN A 26 -9.78 5.11 -11.74
CA GLN A 26 -9.11 3.94 -12.22
C GLN A 26 -8.18 4.30 -13.38
N VAL A 27 -6.92 3.92 -13.25
CA VAL A 27 -5.92 4.01 -14.32
C VAL A 27 -5.98 2.74 -15.14
N GLN A 28 -6.36 2.86 -16.40
CA GLN A 28 -6.37 1.77 -17.37
C GLN A 28 -5.28 2.01 -18.40
N ALA A 29 -4.38 1.06 -18.57
CA ALA A 29 -3.32 1.15 -19.56
C ALA A 29 -3.35 -0.06 -20.50
N SER A 30 -3.23 0.20 -21.79
CA SER A 30 -3.23 -0.83 -22.83
C SER A 30 -1.87 -0.87 -23.55
N PRO A 31 -1.36 -2.08 -23.85
CA PRO A 31 -0.08 -2.23 -24.54
C PRO A 31 -0.20 -1.70 -25.98
N PRO A 32 0.93 -1.41 -26.65
CA PRO A 32 0.91 -1.00 -28.05
C PRO A 32 0.31 -2.11 -28.92
N ALA A 33 -0.51 -1.70 -29.89
CA ALA A 33 -1.06 -2.58 -30.92
C ALA A 33 -0.36 -2.28 -32.26
N ALA A 34 -0.56 -3.13 -33.28
CA ALA A 34 0.16 -3.09 -34.56
C ALA A 34 0.29 -1.68 -35.19
N ASN A 35 -0.71 -0.81 -35.02
CA ASN A 35 -0.71 0.58 -35.52
C ASN A 35 -1.08 1.63 -34.46
N ARG A 36 -0.96 1.30 -33.16
CA ARG A 36 -1.30 2.25 -32.08
C ARG A 36 -0.26 2.16 -30.96
N PRO A 37 0.30 3.28 -30.48
CA PRO A 37 1.19 3.26 -29.32
C PRO A 37 0.42 2.80 -28.08
N ALA A 38 1.13 2.49 -26.99
CA ALA A 38 0.51 2.23 -25.69
C ALA A 38 -0.40 3.41 -25.31
N GLN A 39 -1.53 3.13 -24.68
CA GLN A 39 -2.50 4.15 -24.28
C GLN A 39 -2.80 4.08 -22.80
N ILE A 40 -3.19 5.23 -22.23
CA ILE A 40 -3.62 5.36 -20.85
C ILE A 40 -4.96 6.10 -20.82
N GLU A 41 -5.89 5.57 -20.04
CA GLU A 41 -7.23 6.11 -19.83
C GLU A 41 -7.48 6.24 -18.32
N TRP A 42 -8.15 7.34 -17.94
CA TRP A 42 -8.46 7.67 -16.56
C TRP A 42 -9.98 7.63 -16.38
N VAL A 43 -10.48 6.56 -15.77
CA VAL A 43 -11.91 6.32 -15.62
C VAL A 43 -12.35 6.71 -14.22
N SER A 44 -13.15 7.76 -14.09
CA SER A 44 -13.74 8.16 -12.81
C SER A 44 -14.90 7.22 -12.45
N HIS A 45 -14.85 6.62 -11.27
CA HIS A 45 -15.96 5.83 -10.74
C HIS A 45 -16.78 6.67 -9.75
N GLU A 46 -18.04 6.92 -10.09
CA GLU A 46 -19.03 7.39 -9.13
C GLU A 46 -19.49 6.19 -8.30
N VAL A 47 -18.90 6.01 -7.11
CA VAL A 47 -19.31 4.94 -6.21
C VAL A 47 -20.55 5.41 -5.43
N PRO A 48 -21.70 4.72 -5.53
CA PRO A 48 -22.92 5.12 -4.82
C PRO A 48 -22.67 5.19 -3.31
N HIS A 49 -23.22 6.24 -2.70
CA HIS A 49 -23.12 6.47 -1.27
C HIS A 49 -23.80 5.32 -0.51
N VAL A 50 -23.00 4.51 0.20
CA VAL A 50 -23.55 3.58 1.19
C VAL A 50 -23.63 4.33 2.51
N GLU A 51 -24.81 4.86 2.80
CA GLU A 51 -25.17 5.34 4.13
C GLU A 51 -25.34 4.11 5.02
N SER A 52 -24.35 3.85 5.87
CA SER A 52 -24.50 2.89 6.96
C SER A 52 -24.09 3.59 8.24
N GLU A 53 -25.11 4.03 8.97
CA GLU A 53 -25.03 4.43 10.37
C GLU A 53 -24.73 3.18 11.20
N THR A 54 -23.47 3.00 11.57
CA THR A 54 -23.12 2.14 12.70
C THR A 54 -22.28 2.97 13.67
N THR A 55 -22.82 3.07 14.87
CA THR A 55 -22.36 3.86 16.02
C THR A 55 -20.86 3.75 16.24
N ASP A 56 -20.19 4.90 16.23
CA ASP A 56 -18.77 5.07 16.43
C ASP A 56 -18.36 4.60 17.84
N HIS A 57 -17.54 3.54 17.91
CA HIS A 57 -16.59 3.42 19.01
C HIS A 57 -15.38 4.28 18.66
N GLU A 58 -15.34 5.46 19.29
CA GLU A 58 -14.30 6.47 19.15
C GLU A 58 -12.92 5.91 19.54
N PHE A 59 -12.03 5.75 18.55
CA PHE A 59 -10.59 5.80 18.79
C PHE A 59 -10.15 7.26 18.60
N HIS A 60 -10.24 8.02 19.69
CA HIS A 60 -9.74 9.39 19.76
C HIS A 60 -8.20 9.39 19.82
N ASP A 61 -7.60 10.42 19.20
CA ASP A 61 -6.17 10.75 19.10
C ASP A 61 -5.27 9.95 18.14
N ASN A 62 -5.32 10.32 16.85
CA ASN A 62 -4.17 10.19 15.96
C ASN A 62 -3.51 11.57 15.78
N PRO A 63 -2.32 11.84 16.36
CA PRO A 63 -1.66 13.15 16.30
C PRO A 63 -0.97 13.44 14.94
N TYR A 64 -1.23 12.65 13.90
CA TYR A 64 -0.73 12.87 12.53
C TYR A 64 -1.80 13.40 11.58
N GLN A 65 -2.56 14.41 12.01
CA GLN A 65 -3.31 15.29 11.12
C GLN A 65 -2.82 16.72 11.32
N ASP A 66 -1.82 17.12 10.55
CA ASP A 66 -1.90 18.27 9.64
C ASP A 66 -0.52 18.52 9.02
N ALA A 67 -0.36 18.09 7.77
CA ALA A 67 0.59 18.69 6.85
C ALA A 67 -0.25 19.15 5.66
N GLY A 68 -0.73 20.40 5.75
CA GLY A 68 -1.71 21.01 4.87
C GLY A 68 -1.46 20.82 3.38
N GLY A 69 -2.56 20.65 2.64
CA GLY A 69 -2.51 20.46 1.20
C GLY A 69 -3.88 20.34 0.52
N ASP A 70 -4.73 21.34 0.73
CA ASP A 70 -5.80 21.77 -0.18
C ASP A 70 -7.09 20.92 -0.26
N ALA A 71 -8.21 21.54 0.10
CA ALA A 71 -9.57 21.06 -0.13
C ALA A 71 -9.98 21.06 -1.63
N ALA A 72 -8.99 21.16 -2.53
CA ALA A 72 -9.14 21.02 -3.95
C ALA A 72 -9.06 19.54 -4.34
N GLN A 73 -10.21 18.87 -4.27
CA GLN A 73 -10.51 17.73 -5.14
C GLN A 73 -9.74 16.42 -4.85
N ASP A 74 -9.67 16.01 -3.58
CA ASP A 74 -9.06 14.74 -3.14
C ASP A 74 -9.57 13.52 -3.93
N PHE A 75 -8.66 12.93 -4.71
CA PHE A 75 -8.87 11.68 -5.42
C PHE A 75 -7.73 10.70 -5.12
N CYS A 76 -8.05 9.41 -5.19
CA CYS A 76 -7.07 8.34 -5.19
C CYS A 76 -7.14 7.55 -6.49
N LEU A 77 -6.03 6.89 -6.81
CA LEU A 77 -5.91 6.06 -7.98
C LEU A 77 -6.13 4.59 -7.65
N THR A 78 -6.67 3.87 -8.62
CA THR A 78 -6.72 2.40 -8.60
C THR A 78 -6.12 1.85 -9.87
N VAL A 79 -5.37 0.76 -9.76
CA VAL A 79 -4.65 0.16 -10.88
C VAL A 79 -4.83 -1.35 -10.82
N ASP A 80 -5.11 -1.99 -11.95
CA ASP A 80 -5.10 -3.44 -12.04
C ASP A 80 -3.74 -3.96 -12.53
N GLY A 81 -3.43 -5.24 -12.25
CA GLY A 81 -2.13 -5.82 -12.61
C GLY A 81 -1.80 -5.73 -14.11
N LYS A 82 -2.79 -5.76 -15.00
CA LYS A 82 -2.56 -5.59 -16.44
C LYS A 82 -2.09 -4.17 -16.76
N SER A 83 -2.80 -3.16 -16.25
CA SER A 83 -2.43 -1.76 -16.45
C SER A 83 -1.10 -1.45 -15.78
N PHE A 84 -0.84 -2.00 -14.60
CA PHE A 84 0.44 -1.83 -13.89
C PHE A 84 1.64 -2.28 -14.74
N ALA A 85 1.55 -3.45 -15.40
CA ALA A 85 2.61 -3.92 -16.29
C ALA A 85 2.88 -2.95 -17.44
N VAL A 86 1.82 -2.49 -18.12
CA VAL A 86 1.93 -1.52 -19.22
C VAL A 86 2.50 -0.18 -18.72
N LEU A 87 2.12 0.26 -17.53
CA LEU A 87 2.62 1.50 -16.93
C LEU A 87 4.11 1.41 -16.63
N MET A 88 4.58 0.29 -16.09
CA MET A 88 6.01 0.06 -15.86
C MET A 88 6.81 0.08 -17.16
N ASP A 89 6.33 -0.60 -18.20
CA ASP A 89 7.05 -0.78 -19.46
C ASP A 89 7.05 0.46 -20.37
N HIS A 90 5.93 1.19 -20.39
CA HIS A 90 5.69 2.25 -21.38
C HIS A 90 5.49 3.65 -20.78
N PHE A 91 5.15 3.75 -19.50
CA PHE A 91 4.82 5.00 -18.83
C PHE A 91 5.56 5.18 -17.50
N SER A 92 6.81 4.74 -17.44
CA SER A 92 7.63 4.74 -16.21
C SER A 92 7.76 6.12 -15.55
N SER A 93 7.70 7.20 -16.33
CA SER A 93 7.70 8.58 -15.81
C SER A 93 6.47 8.92 -14.95
N LEU A 94 5.36 8.20 -15.10
CA LEU A 94 4.14 8.37 -14.32
C LEU A 94 4.14 7.51 -13.05
N MET A 95 5.00 6.48 -12.96
CA MET A 95 5.04 5.55 -11.84
C MET A 95 5.18 6.23 -10.48
N PRO A 96 6.06 7.23 -10.29
CA PRO A 96 6.13 7.97 -9.02
C PRO A 96 4.77 8.52 -8.57
N ARG A 97 4.03 9.14 -9.49
CA ARG A 97 2.72 9.73 -9.19
C ARG A 97 1.66 8.66 -8.95
N ILE A 98 1.70 7.58 -9.72
CA ILE A 98 0.78 6.45 -9.58
C ILE A 98 0.98 5.75 -8.24
N CYS A 99 2.21 5.50 -7.83
CA CYS A 99 2.53 4.90 -6.54
C CYS A 99 2.09 5.79 -5.36
N LEU A 100 2.29 7.11 -5.46
CA LEU A 100 1.92 8.05 -4.39
C LEU A 100 0.42 8.28 -4.24
N LYS A 101 -0.32 8.30 -5.35
CA LYS A 101 -1.79 8.50 -5.34
C LYS A 101 -2.57 7.19 -5.35
N GLY A 102 -1.92 6.06 -5.57
CA GLY A 102 -2.53 4.73 -5.64
C GLY A 102 -2.96 4.23 -4.27
N ALA A 103 -4.26 4.10 -4.07
CA ALA A 103 -4.81 3.51 -2.85
C ALA A 103 -5.07 2.00 -2.99
N VAL A 104 -5.35 1.53 -4.21
CA VAL A 104 -5.69 0.12 -4.48
C VAL A 104 -4.96 -0.37 -5.73
N PHE A 105 -4.14 -1.40 -5.55
CA PHE A 105 -3.52 -2.16 -6.62
C PHE A 105 -4.12 -3.58 -6.61
N ALA A 106 -5.03 -3.85 -7.55
CA ALA A 106 -5.83 -5.07 -7.55
C ALA A 106 -5.35 -6.06 -8.62
N ARG A 107 -5.59 -7.35 -8.39
CA ARG A 107 -5.24 -8.43 -9.34
C ARG A 107 -3.75 -8.43 -9.74
N MET A 108 -2.90 -8.09 -8.80
CA MET A 108 -1.44 -8.06 -8.97
C MET A 108 -0.87 -9.49 -8.90
N GLY A 109 0.04 -9.81 -9.81
CA GLY A 109 0.88 -11.00 -9.72
C GLY A 109 1.93 -10.88 -8.60
N PRO A 110 2.55 -12.00 -8.16
CA PRO A 110 3.56 -11.99 -7.11
C PRO A 110 4.75 -11.06 -7.40
N GLU A 111 5.26 -11.06 -8.62
CA GLU A 111 6.36 -10.18 -9.04
C GLU A 111 5.93 -8.71 -9.02
N GLN A 112 4.69 -8.43 -9.43
CA GLN A 112 4.16 -7.06 -9.49
C GLN A 112 3.99 -6.45 -8.09
N LYS A 113 3.66 -7.27 -7.08
CA LYS A 113 3.63 -6.82 -5.68
C LYS A 113 5.02 -6.40 -5.20
N ALA A 114 6.04 -7.19 -5.52
CA ALA A 114 7.43 -6.87 -5.18
C ALA A 114 7.90 -5.60 -5.90
N GLN A 115 7.59 -5.46 -7.18
CA GLN A 115 7.87 -4.24 -7.94
C GLN A 115 7.20 -3.01 -7.34
N LEU A 116 5.95 -3.11 -6.86
CA LEU A 116 5.28 -1.99 -6.19
C LEU A 116 6.02 -1.57 -4.91
N VAL A 117 6.47 -2.55 -4.10
CA VAL A 117 7.29 -2.29 -2.92
C VAL A 117 8.58 -1.57 -3.31
N GLU A 118 9.30 -2.07 -4.31
CA GLU A 118 10.55 -1.49 -4.80
C GLU A 118 10.36 -0.07 -5.36
N GLN A 119 9.26 0.19 -6.08
CA GLN A 119 8.93 1.54 -6.56
C GLN A 119 8.72 2.52 -5.41
N LEU A 120 7.99 2.12 -4.36
CA LEU A 120 7.80 2.96 -3.17
C LEU A 120 9.13 3.20 -2.43
N GLN A 121 9.99 2.19 -2.34
CA GLN A 121 11.33 2.32 -1.76
C GLN A 121 12.22 3.26 -2.57
N ALA A 122 12.18 3.19 -3.90
CA ALA A 122 12.92 4.07 -4.80
C ALA A 122 12.50 5.55 -4.67
N LEU A 123 11.28 5.81 -4.21
CA LEU A 123 10.79 7.16 -3.88
C LEU A 123 11.24 7.64 -2.48
N GLY A 124 12.03 6.84 -1.76
CA GLY A 124 12.57 7.19 -0.44
C GLY A 124 11.67 6.82 0.75
N TYR A 125 10.60 6.03 0.54
CA TYR A 125 9.72 5.62 1.64
C TYR A 125 10.24 4.37 2.36
N GLY A 126 10.08 4.36 3.68
CA GLY A 126 10.07 3.12 4.47
C GLY A 126 8.81 2.33 4.13
N VAL A 127 8.95 1.06 3.78
CA VAL A 127 7.84 0.23 3.28
C VAL A 127 7.69 -0.98 4.19
N GLY A 128 6.53 -1.10 4.83
CA GLY A 128 6.11 -2.31 5.52
C GLY A 128 5.10 -3.07 4.66
N MET A 129 5.14 -4.39 4.71
CA MET A 129 4.17 -5.24 4.02
C MET A 129 3.69 -6.34 4.95
N CYS A 130 2.38 -6.60 4.94
CA CYS A 130 1.80 -7.76 5.58
C CYS A 130 1.08 -8.64 4.56
N GLY A 131 1.21 -9.96 4.70
CA GLY A 131 0.57 -10.94 3.81
C GLY A 131 0.55 -12.32 4.44
N ASP A 132 -0.34 -13.18 3.98
CA ASP A 132 -0.58 -14.51 4.55
C ASP A 132 -0.28 -15.65 3.57
N GLY A 133 -0.07 -15.34 2.29
CA GLY A 133 0.07 -16.33 1.21
C GLY A 133 1.42 -16.35 0.50
N ALA A 134 1.67 -17.45 -0.22
CA ALA A 134 2.88 -17.63 -1.03
C ALA A 134 3.07 -16.55 -2.11
N ASN A 135 1.97 -15.94 -2.57
CA ASN A 135 1.98 -14.85 -3.54
C ASN A 135 2.58 -13.55 -2.99
N ASP A 136 2.77 -13.45 -1.67
CA ASP A 136 3.31 -12.26 -1.01
C ASP A 136 4.77 -12.43 -0.63
N CYS A 137 5.36 -13.63 -0.76
CA CYS A 137 6.73 -13.94 -0.31
C CYS A 137 7.79 -12.99 -0.88
N SER A 138 7.76 -12.73 -2.20
CA SER A 138 8.72 -11.85 -2.87
C SER A 138 8.63 -10.43 -2.31
N ALA A 139 7.43 -9.94 -2.10
CA ALA A 139 7.16 -8.58 -1.68
C ALA A 139 7.37 -8.40 -0.15
N LEU A 140 7.06 -9.41 0.67
CA LEU A 140 7.42 -9.49 2.09
C LEU A 140 8.93 -9.42 2.28
N LYS A 141 9.68 -10.13 1.43
CA LYS A 141 11.15 -10.11 1.44
C LYS A 141 11.74 -8.80 0.95
N ALA A 142 11.12 -8.15 -0.03
CA ALA A 142 11.56 -6.87 -0.56
C ALA A 142 11.31 -5.72 0.42
N ALA A 143 10.24 -5.78 1.21
CA ALA A 143 9.86 -4.74 2.15
C ALA A 143 10.91 -4.54 3.25
N HIS A 144 11.05 -3.29 3.73
CA HIS A 144 11.90 -2.98 4.88
C HIS A 144 11.41 -3.69 6.16
N ALA A 145 10.09 -3.87 6.28
CA ALA A 145 9.46 -4.64 7.33
C ALA A 145 8.37 -5.56 6.76
N GLY A 146 8.74 -6.78 6.40
CA GLY A 146 7.80 -7.84 6.04
C GLY A 146 7.19 -8.51 7.29
N ILE A 147 5.87 -8.71 7.29
CA ILE A 147 5.13 -9.40 8.35
C ILE A 147 4.27 -10.51 7.73
N SER A 148 4.63 -11.77 7.98
CA SER A 148 3.77 -12.90 7.64
C SER A 148 2.63 -12.99 8.64
N LEU A 149 1.40 -13.12 8.15
CA LEU A 149 0.21 -13.33 8.98
C LEU A 149 -0.17 -14.81 9.11
N SER A 150 0.66 -15.72 8.60
CA SER A 150 0.49 -17.17 8.70
C SER A 150 1.81 -17.87 8.99
N GLU A 151 1.75 -19.04 9.64
CA GLU A 151 2.91 -19.93 9.84
C GLU A 151 3.24 -20.76 8.58
N ALA A 152 2.53 -20.54 7.47
CA ALA A 152 2.72 -21.26 6.21
C ALA A 152 3.95 -20.74 5.44
N GLU A 153 4.00 -20.99 4.12
CA GLU A 153 5.14 -20.69 3.23
C GLU A 153 5.63 -19.22 3.31
N ALA A 154 4.73 -18.28 3.63
CA ALA A 154 5.06 -16.85 3.77
C ALA A 154 6.01 -16.55 4.96
N SER A 155 6.01 -17.39 6.01
CA SER A 155 6.85 -17.20 7.19
C SER A 155 8.35 -17.30 6.89
N VAL A 156 8.74 -18.13 5.92
CA VAL A 156 10.15 -18.31 5.52
C VAL A 156 10.71 -17.06 4.83
N ALA A 157 9.86 -16.27 4.20
CA ALA A 157 10.25 -15.07 3.46
C ALA A 157 10.27 -13.80 4.31
N SER A 158 9.71 -13.83 5.52
CA SER A 158 9.39 -12.63 6.30
C SER A 158 10.16 -12.56 7.63
N PRO A 159 10.78 -11.41 7.99
CA PRO A 159 11.51 -11.27 9.25
C PRO A 159 10.59 -11.34 10.49
N PHE A 160 9.30 -11.02 10.33
CA PHE A 160 8.30 -11.17 11.38
C PHE A 160 7.23 -12.17 10.95
N THR A 161 6.77 -13.01 11.88
CA THR A 161 5.63 -13.92 11.66
C THR A 161 4.65 -13.81 12.83
N SER A 162 3.39 -13.47 12.53
CA SER A 162 2.29 -13.45 13.47
C SER A 162 1.63 -14.82 13.54
N LYS A 163 1.33 -15.26 14.77
CA LYS A 163 0.52 -16.48 15.02
C LYS A 163 -0.98 -16.23 14.89
N ILE A 164 -1.39 -14.96 14.93
CA ILE A 164 -2.78 -14.55 14.80
C ILE A 164 -3.00 -14.12 13.34
N PRO A 165 -3.96 -14.72 12.62
CA PRO A 165 -4.20 -14.46 11.20
C PRO A 165 -4.98 -13.16 10.97
N ASN A 166 -4.48 -12.06 11.53
CA ASN A 166 -5.00 -10.71 11.32
C ASN A 166 -3.88 -9.67 11.48
N ILE A 167 -4.17 -8.43 11.09
CA ILE A 167 -3.19 -7.33 11.07
C ILE A 167 -2.97 -6.65 12.44
N SER A 168 -3.53 -7.17 13.53
CA SER A 168 -3.42 -6.55 14.87
C SER A 168 -1.97 -6.51 15.40
N CYS A 169 -1.07 -7.31 14.84
CA CYS A 169 0.35 -7.29 15.17
C CYS A 169 1.08 -6.05 14.62
N VAL A 170 0.57 -5.40 13.57
CA VAL A 170 1.26 -4.30 12.87
C VAL A 170 1.53 -3.10 13.81
N PRO A 171 0.55 -2.58 14.58
CA PRO A 171 0.82 -1.51 15.54
C PRO A 171 1.86 -1.88 16.61
N THR A 172 1.91 -3.14 17.02
CA THR A 172 2.89 -3.63 17.99
C THR A 172 4.30 -3.63 17.38
N VAL A 173 4.47 -4.15 16.15
CA VAL A 173 5.76 -4.10 15.44
C VAL A 173 6.26 -2.66 15.29
N ILE A 174 5.38 -1.72 14.96
CA ILE A 174 5.73 -0.30 14.85
C ILE A 174 6.15 0.27 16.22
N ARG A 175 5.41 -0.06 17.29
CA ARG A 175 5.72 0.41 18.66
C ARG A 175 7.09 -0.07 19.11
N GLU A 176 7.37 -1.37 18.95
CA GLU A 176 8.67 -1.96 19.31
C GLU A 176 9.80 -1.40 18.44
N GLY A 177 9.57 -1.22 17.15
CA GLY A 177 10.54 -0.61 16.24
C GLY A 177 10.93 0.81 16.67
N ARG A 178 9.97 1.62 17.15
CA ARG A 178 10.26 2.96 17.69
C ARG A 178 11.11 2.90 18.96
N ALA A 179 10.79 2.01 19.89
CA ALA A 179 11.56 1.85 21.13
C ALA A 179 13.01 1.39 20.85
N ALA A 180 13.18 0.44 19.92
CA ALA A 180 14.48 -0.05 19.49
C ALA A 180 15.32 1.05 18.82
N LEU A 181 14.70 1.89 17.98
CA LEU A 181 15.37 3.01 17.33
C LEU A 181 15.89 4.03 18.35
N THR A 182 15.05 4.46 19.30
CA THR A 182 15.45 5.40 20.36
C THR A 182 16.65 4.86 21.13
N THR A 183 16.57 3.59 21.57
CA THR A 183 17.65 2.93 22.30
C THR A 183 18.95 2.88 21.50
N SER A 184 18.87 2.58 20.20
CA SER A 184 20.05 2.47 19.32
C SER A 184 20.74 3.82 19.11
N LEU A 185 19.98 4.90 18.98
CA LEU A 185 20.51 6.25 18.87
C LEU A 185 21.16 6.70 20.17
N ASP A 186 20.55 6.40 21.32
CA ASP A 186 21.10 6.73 22.63
C ASP A 186 22.44 6.02 22.88
N VAL A 187 22.51 4.73 22.56
CA VAL A 187 23.77 3.97 22.63
C VAL A 187 24.81 4.58 21.70
N SER A 188 24.45 4.88 20.45
CA SER A 188 25.37 5.47 19.46
C SER A 188 25.91 6.84 19.89
N ASN A 189 25.06 7.67 20.50
CA ASN A 189 25.45 8.96 21.06
C ASN A 189 26.36 8.78 22.28
N THR A 190 26.06 7.82 23.15
CA THR A 190 26.93 7.50 24.29
C THR A 190 28.33 7.12 23.84
N TRP A 191 28.45 6.29 22.79
CA TRP A 191 29.75 5.97 22.21
C TRP A 191 30.48 7.21 21.69
N ARG A 192 29.81 8.11 20.97
CA ARG A 192 30.44 9.35 20.46
C ARG A 192 31.01 10.29 21.52
N TYR A 193 30.52 10.25 22.76
CA TYR A 193 31.03 11.11 23.83
C TYR A 193 32.06 10.42 24.75
N THR A 194 32.33 9.12 24.54
CA THR A 194 33.22 8.34 25.41
C THR A 194 34.49 7.87 24.70
N VAL A 195 34.64 8.14 23.39
CA VAL A 195 35.87 7.90 22.60
C VAL A 195 36.41 9.19 22.00
#